data_AF-A0A497AHG4-F1
#
_entry.id   AF-A0A497AHG4-F1
#
_cell.length_a   1.000
_cell.length_b   1.000
_cell.length_c   1.000
_cell.angle_alpha   90.00
_cell.angle_beta   90.00
_cell.angle_gamma   90.00
#
_symmetry.space_group_name_H-M   'P 1'
#
loop_
_entity.id
_entity.type
_entity.pdbx_description
1 polymer ?
#
loop_
_entity_poly.entity_id
_entity_poly.type
_entity_poly.pdbx_seq_one_letter_code
_entity_poly.pdbx_strand_id
1 'polypeptide(L)'
;MNVATESKQSEEAPRESETKFRLLFERSPDAMLLLDGDVFVDCNQAAVQMMRCASKEQLLALCPYDSSPERQPDGRLSVEKARVLIDMAHRQGSMR
;
A
#
# COMPACT_ATOMS: atom_id res chain seq x y z
N MET A 1 22.52 11.39 43.77
CA MET A 1 21.12 11.48 43.33
C MET A 1 21.09 11.29 41.81
N ASN A 2 19.99 10.72 41.31
CA ASN A 2 19.93 9.81 40.17
C ASN A 2 20.29 10.37 38.79
N VAL A 3 20.79 9.43 37.99
CA VAL A 3 21.03 9.43 36.55
C VAL A 3 19.79 9.90 35.77
N ALA A 4 19.96 10.78 34.79
CA ALA A 4 18.96 11.07 33.77
C ALA A 4 19.44 10.50 32.42
N THR A 5 19.16 9.21 32.22
CA THR A 5 19.23 8.50 30.93
C THR A 5 17.81 8.39 30.39
N GLU A 6 17.30 9.41 29.70
CA GLU A 6 15.94 9.37 29.13
C GLU A 6 15.86 9.74 27.64
N SER A 7 16.96 10.09 26.98
CA SER A 7 16.87 10.66 25.61
C SER A 7 17.27 9.72 24.46
N LYS A 8 17.42 8.40 24.67
CA LYS A 8 17.82 7.46 23.61
C LYS A 8 16.79 6.39 23.24
N GLN A 9 15.92 5.99 24.18
CA GLN A 9 14.97 4.89 23.93
C GLN A 9 13.76 5.27 23.06
N SER A 10 13.45 6.56 22.92
CA SER A 10 12.25 6.99 22.20
C SER A 10 12.40 7.06 20.68
N GLU A 11 13.63 7.11 20.15
CA GLU A 11 13.91 7.11 18.70
C GLU A 11 14.26 5.73 18.13
N GLU A 12 14.71 4.79 18.97
CA GLU A 12 15.12 3.44 18.52
C GLU A 12 13.92 2.51 18.25
N ALA A 13 12.87 2.59 19.07
CA ALA A 13 11.68 1.75 18.92
C ALA A 13 10.89 2.01 17.61
N PRO A 14 10.65 3.27 17.18
CA PRO A 14 10.05 3.55 15.88
C PRO A 14 10.89 2.97 14.72
N ARG A 15 12.21 3.13 14.79
CA ARG A 15 13.16 2.68 13.74
C ARG A 15 13.16 1.16 13.56
N GLU A 16 13.12 0.41 14.67
CA GLU A 16 13.03 -1.05 14.59
C GLU A 16 11.69 -1.51 14.02
N SER A 17 10.58 -0.88 14.43
CA SER A 17 9.24 -1.24 13.95
C SER A 17 9.10 -0.97 12.44
N GLU A 18 9.63 0.16 11.96
CA GLU A 18 9.65 0.51 10.54
C GLU A 18 10.54 -0.46 9.75
N THR A 19 11.71 -0.81 10.27
CA THR A 19 12.62 -1.77 9.62
C THR A 19 11.98 -3.15 9.50
N LYS A 20 11.33 -3.63 10.56
CA LYS A 20 10.60 -4.91 10.57
C LYS A 20 9.44 -4.87 9.57
N PHE A 21 8.63 -3.81 9.59
CA PHE A 21 7.55 -3.63 8.62
C PHE A 21 8.06 -3.62 7.19
N ARG A 22 9.10 -2.83 6.89
CA ARG A 22 9.69 -2.72 5.56
C ARG A 22 10.21 -4.07 5.07
N LEU A 23 10.89 -4.82 5.93
CA LEU A 23 11.37 -6.15 5.59
C LEU A 23 10.21 -7.11 5.25
N LEU A 24 9.17 -7.15 6.09
CA LEU A 24 8.01 -8.02 5.87
C LEU A 24 7.23 -7.62 4.61
N PHE A 25 7.02 -6.33 4.40
CA PHE A 25 6.34 -5.79 3.24
C PHE A 25 7.08 -6.14 1.94
N GLU A 26 8.37 -5.83 1.86
CA GLU A 26 9.18 -6.04 0.65
C GLU A 26 9.46 -7.52 0.35
N ARG A 27 9.51 -8.37 1.38
CA ARG A 27 9.79 -9.81 1.22
C ARG A 27 8.55 -10.69 1.12
N SER A 28 7.36 -10.15 1.34
CA SER A 28 6.12 -10.91 1.19
C SER A 28 5.98 -11.44 -0.24
N PRO A 29 5.58 -12.71 -0.43
CA PRO A 29 5.26 -13.25 -1.75
C PRO A 29 3.90 -12.73 -2.28
N ASP A 30 3.05 -12.21 -1.40
CA ASP A 30 1.76 -11.63 -1.79
C ASP A 30 1.97 -10.23 -2.35
N ALA A 31 1.34 -9.95 -3.49
CA ALA A 31 1.33 -8.62 -4.08
C ALA A 31 0.60 -7.64 -3.16
N MET A 32 1.31 -6.59 -2.72
CA MET A 32 0.76 -5.55 -1.87
C MET A 32 0.98 -4.17 -2.48
N LEU A 33 -0.08 -3.38 -2.52
CA LEU A 33 -0.12 -1.98 -2.93
C LEU A 33 -0.66 -1.16 -1.77
N LEU A 34 -0.04 -0.02 -1.49
CA LEU A 34 -0.53 0.99 -0.56
C LEU A 34 -1.14 2.13 -1.37
N LEU A 35 -2.33 2.57 -0.95
CA LEU A 35 -3.08 3.64 -1.60
C LEU A 35 -3.29 4.78 -0.61
N ASP A 36 -3.21 6.01 -1.12
CA ASP A 36 -3.78 7.20 -0.47
C ASP A 36 -4.82 7.79 -1.43
N GLY A 37 -6.10 7.65 -1.06
CA GLY A 37 -7.20 7.89 -1.98
C GLY A 37 -7.13 6.98 -3.21
N ASP A 38 -7.07 7.58 -4.41
CA ASP A 38 -6.97 6.90 -5.70
C ASP A 38 -5.54 6.85 -6.27
N VAL A 39 -4.53 7.15 -5.46
CA VAL A 39 -3.12 7.16 -5.86
C VAL A 39 -2.36 6.03 -5.18
N PHE A 40 -1.55 5.30 -5.94
CA PHE A 40 -0.58 4.36 -5.36
C PHE A 40 0.59 5.11 -4.74
N VAL A 41 0.86 4.88 -3.45
CA VAL A 41 1.95 5.53 -2.72
C VAL A 41 3.12 4.59 -2.45
N ASP A 42 2.88 3.29 -2.43
CA ASP A 42 3.92 2.28 -2.26
C ASP A 42 3.47 0.92 -2.81
N CYS A 43 4.41 0.05 -3.13
CA CYS A 43 4.13 -1.34 -3.49
C CYS A 43 5.35 -2.23 -3.24
N ASN A 44 5.14 -3.51 -3.00
CA ASN A 44 6.26 -4.46 -2.86
C ASN A 44 6.67 -5.04 -4.22
N GLN A 45 7.81 -5.75 -4.25
CA GLN A 45 8.31 -6.36 -5.48
C GLN A 45 7.36 -7.40 -6.09
N ALA A 46 6.60 -8.13 -5.26
CA ALA A 46 5.60 -9.09 -5.73
C ALA A 46 4.48 -8.41 -6.53
N ALA A 47 4.04 -7.21 -6.12
CA ALA A 47 3.07 -6.42 -6.88
C ALA A 47 3.62 -6.00 -8.25
N VAL A 48 4.86 -5.53 -8.33
CA VAL A 48 5.50 -5.16 -9.61
C VAL A 48 5.50 -6.36 -10.59
N GLN A 49 5.85 -7.55 -10.08
CA GLN A 49 5.87 -8.77 -10.88
C GLN A 49 4.47 -9.20 -11.33
N MET A 50 3.49 -9.20 -10.41
CA MET A 50 2.11 -9.58 -10.70
C MET A 50 1.48 -8.65 -11.74
N MET A 51 1.70 -7.34 -11.60
CA MET A 51 1.17 -6.31 -12.48
C MET A 51 1.96 -6.17 -13.79
N ARG A 52 3.05 -6.94 -13.96
CA ARG A 52 3.93 -6.96 -15.15
C ARG A 52 4.49 -5.58 -15.51
N CYS A 53 4.81 -4.77 -14.50
CA CYS A 53 5.52 -3.51 -14.69
C CYS A 53 7.03 -3.73 -14.66
N ALA A 54 7.80 -2.90 -15.37
CA ALA A 54 9.25 -2.98 -15.40
C ALA A 54 9.90 -2.50 -14.10
N SER A 55 9.23 -1.60 -13.38
CA SER A 55 9.70 -1.06 -12.11
C SER A 55 8.55 -0.63 -11.19
N LYS A 56 8.92 -0.36 -9.94
CA LYS A 56 8.02 0.21 -8.93
C LYS A 56 7.51 1.59 -9.36
N GLU A 57 8.39 2.43 -9.88
CA GLU A 57 8.05 3.78 -10.33
C GLU A 57 7.01 3.76 -11.46
N GLN A 58 7.11 2.78 -12.38
CA GLN A 58 6.11 2.61 -13.42
C GLN A 58 4.75 2.22 -12.85
N LEU A 59 4.73 1.30 -11.87
CA LEU A 59 3.48 0.87 -11.22
C LEU A 59 2.86 2.00 -10.40
N LEU A 60 3.66 2.77 -9.66
CA LEU A 60 3.19 3.90 -8.86
C LEU A 60 2.69 5.09 -9.69
N ALA A 61 3.03 5.15 -10.98
CA ALA A 61 2.51 6.17 -11.90
C ALA A 61 1.09 5.86 -12.42
N LEU A 62 0.53 4.69 -12.09
CA LEU A 62 -0.82 4.28 -12.47
C LEU A 62 -1.84 4.63 -11.37
N CYS A 63 -3.10 4.73 -11.76
CA CYS A 63 -4.24 4.71 -10.84
C CYS A 63 -4.79 3.28 -10.72
N PRO A 64 -5.48 2.91 -9.61
CA PRO A 64 -6.03 1.58 -9.40
C PRO A 64 -6.90 1.06 -10.57
N TYR A 65 -7.69 1.95 -11.17
CA TYR A 65 -8.58 1.61 -12.28
C TYR A 65 -7.88 1.53 -13.65
N ASP A 66 -6.65 2.03 -13.81
CA ASP A 66 -5.92 2.02 -15.10
C ASP A 66 -5.51 0.60 -15.53
N SER A 67 -5.34 -0.29 -14.54
CA SER A 67 -5.02 -1.70 -14.77
C SER A 67 -6.24 -2.56 -15.11
N SER A 68 -7.45 -1.97 -15.08
CA SER A 68 -8.71 -2.65 -15.32
C SER A 68 -9.28 -2.32 -16.70
N PRO A 69 -10.13 -3.18 -17.29
CA PRO A 69 -10.96 -2.80 -18.42
C PRO A 69 -11.81 -1.56 -18.10
N GLU A 70 -12.33 -0.85 -19.10
CA GLU A 70 -13.19 0.34 -18.88
C GLU A 70 -14.40 0.00 -17.99
N ARG A 71 -14.98 -1.20 -18.18
CA ARG A 71 -16.12 -1.70 -17.41
C ARG A 71 -15.79 -3.02 -16.71
N GLN A 72 -16.27 -3.13 -15.48
CA GLN A 72 -16.19 -4.34 -14.67
C GLN A 72 -17.20 -5.40 -15.15
N PRO A 73 -17.09 -6.68 -14.75
CA PRO A 73 -18.03 -7.73 -15.12
C PRO A 73 -19.49 -7.44 -14.75
N ASP A 74 -19.74 -6.57 -13.76
CA ASP A 74 -21.08 -6.11 -13.36
C ASP A 74 -21.61 -4.93 -14.21
N GLY A 75 -20.86 -4.49 -15.23
CA GLY A 75 -21.20 -3.42 -16.17
C GLY A 75 -20.84 -2.01 -15.69
N ARG A 76 -20.45 -1.82 -14.42
CA ARG A 76 -20.07 -0.50 -13.88
C ARG A 76 -18.73 -0.04 -14.44
N LEU A 77 -18.54 1.28 -14.52
CA LEU A 77 -17.23 1.82 -14.87
C LEU A 77 -16.21 1.50 -13.78
N SER A 78 -15.00 1.12 -14.17
CA SER A 78 -13.94 0.77 -13.22
C SER A 78 -13.57 1.92 -12.29
N VAL A 79 -13.59 3.16 -12.78
CA VAL A 79 -13.36 4.36 -11.96
C VAL A 79 -14.44 4.53 -10.89
N GLU A 80 -15.71 4.30 -11.22
CA GLU A 80 -16.82 4.40 -10.26
C GLU A 80 -16.72 3.29 -9.21
N LYS A 81 -16.43 2.06 -9.65
CA LYS A 81 -16.28 0.92 -8.75
C LYS A 81 -15.10 1.12 -7.81
N ALA A 82 -13.95 1.58 -8.31
CA ALA A 82 -12.76 1.83 -7.51
C ALA A 82 -13.04 2.84 -6.38
N ARG A 83 -13.71 3.96 -6.69
CA ARG A 83 -14.09 4.98 -5.68
C ARG A 83 -14.97 4.39 -4.59
N VAL A 84 -16.00 3.63 -4.96
CA VAL A 84 -16.87 2.96 -3.98
C VAL A 84 -16.07 2.03 -3.07
N LEU A 85 -15.17 1.23 -3.66
CA LEU A 85 -14.37 0.28 -2.91
C LEU A 85 -13.38 0.96 -1.95
N ILE A 86 -12.71 2.02 -2.41
CA ILE A 86 -11.80 2.83 -1.58
C ILE A 86 -12.57 3.46 -0.40
N ASP A 87 -13.73 4.08 -0.67
CA ASP A 87 -14.58 4.67 0.37
C ASP A 87 -15.04 3.64 1.40
N MET A 88 -15.43 2.45 0.94
CA MET A 88 -15.85 1.36 1.84
C MET A 88 -14.69 0.87 2.70
N ALA A 89 -13.49 0.70 2.13
CA ALA A 89 -12.31 0.32 2.88
C ALA A 89 -11.95 1.36 3.96
N HIS A 90 -12.03 2.66 3.66
CA HIS A 90 -11.82 3.71 4.65
C HIS A 90 -12.86 3.69 5.79
N ARG A 91 -14.12 3.39 5.48
CA ARG A 91 -15.21 3.36 6.48
C ARG A 91 -15.20 2.09 7.33
N GLN A 92 -14.85 0.96 6.75
CA GLN A 92 -14.96 -0.37 7.38
C GLN A 92 -13.61 -0.91 7.88
N GLY A 93 -12.51 -0.27 7.51
CA GLY A 93 -11.13 -0.68 7.83
C GLY A 93 -10.62 -1.86 6.99
N SER A 94 -11.52 -2.68 6.43
CA SER A 94 -11.17 -3.73 5.47
C SER A 94 -12.37 -4.10 4.62
N MET A 95 -12.09 -4.63 3.43
CA MET A 95 -13.06 -5.35 2.63
C MET A 95 -12.47 -6.69 2.25
N ARG A 96 -13.22 -7.75 2.50
CA ARG A 96 -12.85 -9.14 2.23
C ARG A 96 -14.02 -9.85 1.57
#